data_AF-A0A1W0W9D7-F1
#
_entry.id   AF-A0A1W0W9D7-F1
#
_cell.length_a   1.000
_cell.length_b   1.000
_cell.length_c   1.000
_cell.angle_alpha   90.00
_cell.angle_beta   90.00
_cell.angle_gamma   90.00
#
_symmetry.space_group_name_H-M   'P 1'
#
loop_
_entity.id
_entity.type
_entity.pdbx_description
1 polymer ?
#
loop_
_entity_poly.entity_id
_entity_poly.type
_entity_poly.pdbx_seq_one_letter_code
_entity_poly.pdbx_strand_id
1 'polypeptide(L)'
;MGFFLRFFFYGIFVAAAGLFASRLIEFLDVNKVIHTNVPGPCKFVKGVEHGAEDIAVLPSGVAILSTGRTRTGSQGNPALMTFDFSTPQEAAKLLKLTGFKGALNPHGISVYTESGQTYVYVVNHAPNTQSPPSDTIERFLLNADGQGLTWEKSFRDSEFLGLNDLVVVGKDKFYTTNSFTMQSKLLRELEMIFFMVPLQNVVYFDGKQGTVVLNGRYGSNGINVSPDKKFLYLSELTKKRISSFRIVSSLKLEPIDTKYLGSLPNSVDVDPETGDLWVGAFPSGLAGYANWLGFANQIPSQALRIGVKDGKFAGSAEIYSDDGSVLSGASVVVPYKRAILLGTTDNKLLHCQLLSFNAALKL
;
A
#
# COMPACT_ATOMS: atom_id res chain seq x y z
N MET A 1 -23.28 -39.29 -23.90
CA MET A 1 -23.15 -37.85 -23.59
C MET A 1 -22.46 -37.58 -22.24
N GLY A 2 -22.82 -38.26 -21.15
CA GLY A 2 -22.24 -38.02 -19.81
C GLY A 2 -20.74 -38.31 -19.64
N PHE A 3 -20.18 -39.29 -20.36
CA PHE A 3 -18.74 -39.61 -20.27
C PHE A 3 -17.86 -38.47 -20.82
N PHE A 4 -18.14 -38.00 -22.03
CA PHE A 4 -17.41 -36.88 -22.65
C PHE A 4 -17.57 -35.58 -21.87
N LEU A 5 -18.77 -35.33 -21.32
CA LEU A 5 -19.01 -34.15 -20.49
C LEU A 5 -18.20 -34.19 -19.19
N ARG A 6 -18.14 -35.35 -18.52
CA ARG A 6 -17.29 -35.54 -17.33
C ARG A 6 -15.82 -35.34 -17.68
N PHE A 7 -15.33 -35.97 -18.76
CA PHE A 7 -13.95 -35.84 -19.20
C PHE A 7 -13.57 -34.39 -19.53
N PHE A 8 -14.47 -33.65 -20.17
CA PHE A 8 -14.30 -32.21 -20.44
C PHE A 8 -14.13 -31.41 -19.14
N PHE A 9 -15.01 -31.60 -18.15
CA PHE A 9 -14.89 -30.89 -16.86
C PHE A 9 -13.66 -31.32 -16.06
N TYR A 10 -13.27 -32.60 -16.09
CA TYR A 10 -12.00 -33.05 -15.51
C TYR A 10 -10.81 -32.36 -16.18
N GLY A 11 -10.81 -32.24 -17.51
CA GLY A 11 -9.79 -31.51 -18.25
C GLY A 11 -9.67 -30.05 -17.82
N ILE A 12 -10.81 -29.34 -17.68
CA ILE A 12 -10.84 -27.96 -17.18
C ILE A 12 -10.27 -27.89 -15.75
N PHE A 13 -10.69 -28.78 -14.86
CA PHE A 13 -10.22 -28.77 -13.47
C PHE A 13 -8.71 -28.99 -13.38
N VAL A 14 -8.18 -29.97 -14.11
CA VAL A 14 -6.74 -30.24 -14.15
C VAL A 14 -5.96 -29.06 -14.73
N ALA A 15 -6.47 -28.43 -15.80
CA ALA A 15 -5.85 -27.25 -16.37
C ALA A 15 -5.85 -26.07 -15.39
N ALA A 16 -6.97 -25.81 -14.71
CA ALA A 16 -7.09 -24.75 -13.71
C ALA A 16 -6.16 -25.00 -12.51
N ALA A 17 -6.11 -26.23 -12.01
CA ALA A 17 -5.20 -26.62 -10.93
C ALA A 17 -3.73 -26.47 -11.33
N GLY A 18 -3.37 -26.85 -12.56
CA GLY A 18 -2.02 -26.66 -13.10
C GLY A 18 -1.63 -25.19 -13.23
N LEU A 19 -2.54 -24.35 -13.72
CA LEU A 19 -2.33 -22.90 -13.81
C LEU A 19 -2.17 -22.28 -12.41
N PHE A 20 -3.00 -22.68 -11.44
CA PHE A 20 -2.87 -22.21 -10.07
C PHE A 20 -1.55 -22.65 -9.43
N ALA A 21 -1.16 -23.92 -9.59
CA ALA A 21 0.10 -24.44 -9.06
C ALA A 21 1.31 -23.71 -9.65
N SER A 22 1.30 -23.43 -10.97
CA SER A 22 2.34 -22.63 -11.61
C SER A 22 2.41 -21.21 -11.01
N ARG A 23 1.27 -20.56 -10.77
CA ARG A 23 1.23 -19.24 -10.13
C ARG A 23 1.69 -19.26 -8.68
N LEU A 24 1.31 -20.29 -7.94
CA LEU A 24 1.77 -20.50 -6.57
C LEU A 24 3.31 -20.62 -6.54
N ILE A 25 3.89 -21.46 -7.41
CA ILE A 25 5.35 -21.62 -7.50
C ILE A 25 6.04 -20.29 -7.85
N GLU A 26 5.53 -19.57 -8.85
CA GLU A 26 6.04 -18.23 -9.20
C GLU A 26 5.95 -17.25 -8.04
N PHE A 27 4.88 -17.30 -7.25
CA PHE A 27 4.64 -16.40 -6.12
C PHE A 27 5.59 -16.69 -4.96
N LEU A 28 5.82 -17.96 -4.60
CA LEU A 28 6.50 -18.32 -3.36
C LEU A 28 7.96 -17.86 -3.26
N ASP A 29 8.65 -17.62 -4.37
CA ASP A 29 10.10 -17.30 -4.37
C ASP A 29 10.93 -18.28 -3.51
N VAL A 30 10.72 -19.58 -3.71
CA VAL A 30 11.47 -20.61 -2.98
C VAL A 30 12.96 -20.40 -3.22
N ASN A 31 13.75 -20.36 -2.14
CA ASN A 31 15.20 -20.09 -2.16
C ASN A 31 15.60 -18.67 -2.62
N LYS A 32 14.74 -17.66 -2.47
CA LYS A 32 15.13 -16.26 -2.67
C LYS A 32 16.32 -15.91 -1.78
N VAL A 33 17.40 -15.46 -2.39
CA VAL A 33 18.54 -14.87 -1.68
C VAL A 33 18.32 -13.38 -1.55
N ILE A 34 18.47 -12.85 -0.33
CA ILE A 34 18.34 -11.43 -0.02
C ILE A 34 19.73 -10.88 0.23
N HIS A 35 20.09 -9.83 -0.52
CA HIS A 35 21.35 -9.12 -0.32
C HIS A 35 21.07 -7.87 0.49
N THR A 36 21.85 -7.65 1.55
CA THR A 36 21.70 -6.45 2.35
C THR A 36 22.21 -5.23 1.58
N ASN A 37 21.39 -4.20 1.53
CA ASN A 37 21.68 -2.91 0.91
C ASN A 37 21.08 -1.80 1.77
N VAL A 38 21.86 -0.77 2.06
CA VAL A 38 21.45 0.33 2.94
C VAL A 38 21.85 1.66 2.29
N PRO A 39 20.95 2.65 2.18
CA PRO A 39 21.22 3.86 1.41
C PRO A 39 22.13 4.88 2.13
N GLY A 40 22.41 4.64 3.41
CA GLY A 40 23.18 5.50 4.27
C GLY A 40 22.93 5.22 5.76
N PRO A 41 23.34 6.13 6.66
CA PRO A 41 23.07 6.00 8.08
C PRO A 41 21.56 5.93 8.36
N CYS A 42 21.14 4.85 9.02
CA CYS A 42 19.75 4.61 9.40
C CYS A 42 19.59 4.60 10.92
N LYS A 43 18.43 5.06 11.40
CA LYS A 43 18.03 5.03 12.81
C LYS A 43 16.55 4.73 12.90
N PHE A 44 16.16 3.91 13.88
CA PHE A 44 14.75 3.75 14.20
C PHE A 44 14.17 5.06 14.72
N VAL A 45 12.97 5.39 14.26
CA VAL A 45 12.21 6.52 14.75
C VAL A 45 11.61 6.15 16.10
N LYS A 46 11.97 6.89 17.13
CA LYS A 46 11.47 6.64 18.50
C LYS A 46 9.95 6.83 18.55
N GLY A 47 9.26 5.95 19.26
CA GLY A 47 7.81 6.04 19.48
C GLY A 47 6.96 5.22 18.51
N VAL A 48 7.54 4.63 17.46
CA VAL A 48 6.83 3.74 16.53
C VAL A 48 7.31 2.30 16.73
N GLU A 49 6.49 1.49 17.41
CA GLU A 49 6.82 0.10 17.77
C GLU A 49 5.85 -0.94 17.18
N HIS A 50 4.74 -0.51 16.56
CA HIS A 50 3.68 -1.38 16.02
C HIS A 50 3.39 -1.08 14.54
N GLY A 51 4.43 -0.84 13.76
CA GLY A 51 4.35 -0.55 12.34
C GLY A 51 3.92 0.87 12.01
N ALA A 52 4.29 1.28 10.80
CA ALA A 52 3.79 2.45 10.11
C ALA A 52 3.48 1.97 8.69
N GLU A 53 2.30 1.38 8.50
CA GLU A 53 2.01 0.60 7.29
C GLU A 53 2.03 1.49 6.05
N ASP A 54 1.54 2.72 6.20
CA ASP A 54 1.51 3.71 5.13
C ASP A 54 1.80 5.12 5.66
N ILE A 55 2.37 5.97 4.80
CA ILE A 55 2.90 7.29 5.18
C ILE A 55 2.59 8.30 4.08
N ALA A 56 2.07 9.47 4.47
CA ALA A 56 1.94 10.62 3.58
C ALA A 56 2.84 11.77 4.04
N VAL A 57 3.64 12.32 3.13
CA VAL A 57 4.57 13.42 3.43
C VAL A 57 4.05 14.74 2.87
N LEU A 58 3.97 15.75 3.73
CA LEU A 58 3.61 17.12 3.33
C LEU A 58 4.82 17.85 2.75
N PRO A 59 4.62 18.88 1.91
CA PRO A 59 5.73 19.69 1.37
C PRO A 59 6.65 20.30 2.44
N SER A 60 6.11 20.54 3.64
CA SER A 60 6.87 21.03 4.80
C SER A 60 7.90 20.04 5.35
N GLY A 61 7.80 18.76 5.01
CA GLY A 61 8.59 17.69 5.63
C GLY A 61 7.94 17.08 6.87
N VAL A 62 6.68 17.41 7.13
CA VAL A 62 5.88 16.71 8.14
C VAL A 62 5.27 15.47 7.48
N ALA A 63 5.58 14.29 8.01
CA ALA A 63 5.02 13.01 7.61
C ALA A 63 3.90 12.60 8.57
N ILE A 64 2.77 12.16 8.01
CA ILE A 64 1.65 11.59 8.75
C ILE A 64 1.70 10.07 8.57
N LEU A 65 1.64 9.36 9.68
CA LEU A 65 1.89 7.93 9.78
C LEU A 65 0.60 7.21 10.16
N SER A 66 0.24 6.19 9.40
CA SER A 66 -0.78 5.21 9.79
C SER A 66 -0.12 4.06 10.55
N THR A 67 -0.40 3.94 11.85
CA THR A 67 0.38 3.06 12.75
C THR A 67 -0.50 2.10 13.54
N GLY A 68 0.07 0.96 13.95
CA GLY A 68 -0.53 0.09 14.95
C GLY A 68 -1.78 -0.67 14.49
N ARG A 69 -1.96 -0.88 13.19
CA ARG A 69 -3.13 -1.56 12.64
C ARG A 69 -3.32 -2.94 13.28
N THR A 70 -4.53 -3.21 13.72
CA THR A 70 -4.92 -4.53 14.25
C THR A 70 -5.32 -5.47 13.11
N ARG A 71 -4.79 -6.70 13.15
CA ARG A 71 -5.08 -7.79 12.20
C ARG A 71 -5.37 -9.06 12.97
N THR A 72 -5.92 -10.07 12.31
CA THR A 72 -6.08 -11.39 12.92
C THR A 72 -4.71 -11.90 13.38
N GLY A 73 -4.54 -12.09 14.70
CA GLY A 73 -3.29 -12.56 15.29
C GLY A 73 -2.27 -11.49 15.72
N SER A 74 -2.54 -10.18 15.52
CA SER A 74 -1.67 -9.10 16.01
C SER A 74 -2.33 -8.24 17.09
N GLN A 75 -1.57 -7.86 18.12
CA GLN A 75 -1.96 -6.85 19.12
C GLN A 75 -1.38 -5.49 18.72
N GLY A 76 -1.96 -4.88 17.69
CA GLY A 76 -1.62 -3.51 17.28
C GLY A 76 -2.12 -2.46 18.28
N ASN A 77 -1.58 -1.24 18.18
CA ASN A 77 -2.07 -0.06 18.91
C ASN A 77 -2.45 1.06 17.92
N PRO A 78 -3.65 1.00 17.31
CA PRO A 78 -4.03 1.86 16.21
C PRO A 78 -3.93 3.36 16.53
N ALA A 79 -3.17 4.09 15.72
CA ALA A 79 -2.98 5.52 15.89
C ALA A 79 -2.60 6.20 14.57
N LEU A 80 -2.90 7.51 14.50
CA LEU A 80 -2.26 8.41 13.56
C LEU A 80 -1.14 9.15 14.30
N MET A 81 0.07 9.09 13.76
CA MET A 81 1.24 9.75 14.33
C MET A 81 1.84 10.73 13.32
N THR A 82 2.73 11.59 13.80
CA THR A 82 3.47 12.55 12.97
C THR A 82 4.96 12.46 13.23
N PHE A 83 5.75 12.67 12.18
CA PHE A 83 7.21 12.77 12.20
C PHE A 83 7.64 13.98 11.40
N ASP A 84 8.63 14.73 11.89
CA ASP A 84 9.16 15.91 11.21
C ASP A 84 10.58 15.63 10.72
N PHE A 85 10.76 15.62 9.39
CA PHE A 85 12.07 15.43 8.75
C PHE A 85 13.09 16.54 9.09
N SER A 86 12.63 17.70 9.58
CA SER A 86 13.51 18.79 10.04
C SER A 86 14.12 18.55 11.42
N THR A 87 13.50 17.69 12.24
CA THR A 87 13.96 17.32 13.58
C THR A 87 14.01 15.80 13.78
N PRO A 88 14.77 15.06 12.93
CA PRO A 88 14.74 13.59 12.88
C PRO A 88 15.25 12.89 14.16
N GLN A 89 15.84 13.63 15.10
CA GLN A 89 16.23 13.17 16.43
C GLN A 89 15.06 13.10 17.43
N GLU A 90 13.96 13.81 17.16
CA GLU A 90 12.76 13.77 18.00
C GLU A 90 11.97 12.48 17.78
N ALA A 91 11.20 12.10 18.79
CA ALA A 91 10.28 10.98 18.66
C ALA A 91 9.09 11.36 17.77
N ALA A 92 8.52 10.36 17.08
CA ALA A 92 7.21 10.50 16.46
C ALA A 92 6.17 10.84 17.54
N LYS A 93 5.24 11.73 17.21
CA LYS A 93 4.23 12.24 18.16
C LYS A 93 2.86 11.73 17.76
N LEU A 94 2.04 11.40 18.75
CA LEU A 94 0.64 11.07 18.51
C LEU A 94 -0.11 12.32 18.00
N LEU A 95 -0.89 12.17 16.93
CA LEU A 95 -1.79 13.24 16.48
C LEU A 95 -3.06 13.22 17.31
N LYS A 96 -3.43 14.37 17.89
CA LYS A 96 -4.67 14.50 18.62
C LYS A 96 -5.86 14.48 17.66
N LEU A 97 -6.68 13.44 17.72
CA LEU A 97 -7.93 13.37 16.96
C LEU A 97 -9.04 14.10 17.71
N THR A 98 -9.67 15.07 17.05
CA THR A 98 -10.81 15.82 17.60
C THR A 98 -12.07 15.49 16.81
N GLY A 99 -13.17 15.17 17.50
CA GLY A 99 -14.48 14.92 16.88
C GLY A 99 -14.71 13.48 16.36
N PHE A 100 -13.65 12.69 16.14
CA PHE A 100 -13.80 11.28 15.76
C PHE A 100 -14.30 10.46 16.95
N LYS A 101 -15.40 9.72 16.75
CA LYS A 101 -16.03 8.88 17.79
C LYS A 101 -15.96 7.37 17.49
N GLY A 102 -15.39 6.99 16.35
CA GLY A 102 -15.26 5.60 15.94
C GLY A 102 -14.04 4.91 16.58
N ALA A 103 -13.95 3.59 16.39
CA ALA A 103 -12.72 2.85 16.62
C ALA A 103 -11.80 3.05 15.41
N LEU A 104 -10.60 3.57 15.66
CA LEU A 104 -9.60 3.74 14.62
C LEU A 104 -8.86 2.41 14.41
N ASN A 105 -8.69 2.03 13.15
CA ASN A 105 -7.83 0.95 12.69
C ASN A 105 -7.27 1.35 11.32
N PRO A 106 -6.26 2.25 11.29
CA PRO A 106 -5.87 2.95 10.08
C PRO A 106 -5.02 2.04 9.18
N HIS A 107 -5.07 2.29 7.87
CA HIS A 107 -4.32 1.55 6.86
C HIS A 107 -3.74 2.55 5.84
N GLY A 108 -4.10 2.51 4.55
CA GLY A 108 -3.63 3.48 3.57
C GLY A 108 -4.02 4.93 3.90
N ILE A 109 -3.16 5.87 3.53
CA ILE A 109 -3.30 7.29 3.83
C ILE A 109 -2.98 8.17 2.61
N SER A 110 -3.79 9.20 2.40
CA SER A 110 -3.58 10.16 1.32
C SER A 110 -3.84 11.57 1.81
N VAL A 111 -3.09 12.54 1.29
CA VAL A 111 -3.21 13.96 1.64
C VAL A 111 -3.64 14.78 0.44
N TYR A 112 -4.50 15.76 0.67
CA TYR A 112 -4.96 16.69 -0.35
C TYR A 112 -4.99 18.11 0.21
N THR A 113 -4.22 19.01 -0.39
CA THR A 113 -4.19 20.42 -0.01
C THR A 113 -4.95 21.26 -1.01
N GLU A 114 -5.91 22.06 -0.51
CA GLU A 114 -6.70 22.98 -1.33
C GLU A 114 -6.99 24.25 -0.53
N SER A 115 -6.78 25.42 -1.15
CA SER A 115 -7.04 26.72 -0.52
C SER A 115 -6.35 26.92 0.84
N GLY A 116 -5.12 26.40 1.00
CA GLY A 116 -4.33 26.50 2.23
C GLY A 116 -4.75 25.54 3.35
N GLN A 117 -5.77 24.69 3.12
CA GLN A 117 -6.17 23.64 4.05
C GLN A 117 -5.64 22.29 3.58
N THR A 118 -5.16 21.48 4.50
CA THR A 118 -4.69 20.11 4.22
C THR A 118 -5.67 19.11 4.80
N TYR A 119 -6.25 18.29 3.93
CA TYR A 119 -7.13 17.19 4.27
C TYR A 119 -6.33 15.89 4.26
N VAL A 120 -6.58 15.05 5.27
CA VAL A 120 -5.96 13.74 5.44
C VAL A 120 -7.06 12.71 5.34
N TYR A 121 -6.97 11.82 4.35
CA TYR A 121 -7.90 10.74 4.10
C TYR A 121 -7.24 9.43 4.51
N VAL A 122 -7.94 8.64 5.32
CA VAL A 122 -7.40 7.44 5.96
C VAL A 122 -8.36 6.28 5.73
N VAL A 123 -7.88 5.19 5.12
CA VAL A 123 -8.60 3.91 5.14
C VAL A 123 -8.69 3.44 6.58
N ASN A 124 -9.91 3.16 7.04
CA ASN A 124 -10.19 2.75 8.40
C ASN A 124 -10.97 1.43 8.39
N HIS A 125 -10.39 0.42 9.04
CA HIS A 125 -11.00 -0.91 9.07
C HIS A 125 -12.05 -1.05 10.14
N ALA A 126 -13.14 -1.73 9.80
CA ALA A 126 -14.07 -2.24 10.79
C ALA A 126 -13.35 -3.20 11.77
N PRO A 127 -13.83 -3.30 13.04
CA PRO A 127 -13.36 -4.35 13.94
C PRO A 127 -13.49 -5.73 13.29
N ASN A 128 -12.50 -6.60 13.51
CA ASN A 128 -12.46 -7.97 12.94
C ASN A 128 -13.67 -8.86 13.34
N THR A 129 -14.46 -8.43 14.33
CA THR A 129 -15.69 -9.09 14.77
C THR A 129 -16.91 -8.74 13.92
N GLN A 130 -16.84 -7.72 13.06
CA GLN A 130 -17.93 -7.32 12.18
C GLN A 130 -17.93 -8.16 10.90
N SER A 131 -19.11 -8.64 10.48
CA SER A 131 -19.28 -9.40 9.24
C SER A 131 -20.57 -9.00 8.53
N PRO A 132 -20.52 -8.53 7.25
CA PRO A 132 -19.30 -8.28 6.48
C PRO A 132 -18.49 -7.10 7.08
N PRO A 133 -17.16 -7.09 6.93
CA PRO A 133 -16.38 -5.90 7.28
C PRO A 133 -16.87 -4.72 6.43
N SER A 134 -17.12 -3.58 7.08
CA SER A 134 -17.49 -2.33 6.41
C SER A 134 -16.38 -1.32 6.64
N ASP A 135 -15.37 -1.40 5.79
CA ASP A 135 -14.28 -0.44 5.78
C ASP A 135 -14.81 0.95 5.42
N THR A 136 -14.20 1.97 6.00
CA THR A 136 -14.52 3.36 5.73
C THR A 136 -13.29 4.11 5.26
N ILE A 137 -13.50 5.28 4.66
CA ILE A 137 -12.45 6.28 4.51
C ILE A 137 -12.83 7.45 5.41
N GLU A 138 -11.93 7.82 6.31
CA GLU A 138 -12.12 8.93 7.24
C GLU A 138 -11.35 10.15 6.73
N ARG A 139 -12.02 11.29 6.60
CA ARG A 139 -11.39 12.57 6.29
C ARG A 139 -11.27 13.43 7.53
N PHE A 140 -10.05 13.89 7.74
CA PHE A 140 -9.68 14.84 8.77
C PHE A 140 -9.12 16.11 8.13
N LEU A 141 -9.31 17.25 8.79
CA LEU A 141 -8.61 18.49 8.53
C LEU A 141 -7.38 18.56 9.44
N LEU A 142 -6.21 18.83 8.86
CA LEU A 142 -4.99 19.09 9.62
C LEU A 142 -5.09 20.44 10.33
N ASN A 143 -4.88 20.42 11.64
CA ASN A 143 -4.87 21.63 12.45
C ASN A 143 -3.68 22.53 12.07
N ALA A 144 -3.84 23.85 12.24
CA ALA A 144 -2.81 24.83 11.86
C ALA A 144 -1.46 24.65 12.59
N ASP A 145 -1.47 24.06 13.79
CA ASP A 145 -0.27 23.75 14.58
C ASP A 145 0.46 22.48 14.10
N GLY A 146 -0.14 21.70 13.19
CA GLY A 146 0.39 20.42 12.71
C GLY A 146 0.36 19.29 13.74
N GLN A 147 -0.27 19.48 14.90
CA GLN A 147 -0.24 18.54 16.03
C GLN A 147 -1.54 17.75 16.22
N GLY A 148 -2.56 18.04 15.42
CA GLY A 148 -3.85 17.36 15.51
C GLY A 148 -4.61 17.31 14.21
N LEU A 149 -5.63 16.46 14.23
CA LEU A 149 -6.52 16.19 13.12
C LEU A 149 -7.96 16.37 13.60
N THR A 150 -8.69 17.29 12.98
CA THR A 150 -10.12 17.48 13.25
C THR A 150 -10.92 16.63 12.27
N TRP A 151 -11.65 15.65 12.78
CA TRP A 151 -12.50 14.79 11.95
C TRP A 151 -13.65 15.60 11.34
N GLU A 152 -13.92 15.36 10.06
CA GLU A 152 -14.99 16.05 9.34
C GLU A 152 -16.03 15.09 8.75
N LYS A 153 -15.60 13.95 8.20
CA LYS A 153 -16.49 13.10 7.40
C LYS A 153 -15.99 11.65 7.32
N SER A 154 -16.93 10.70 7.42
CA SER A 154 -16.72 9.30 7.07
C SER A 154 -17.36 9.01 5.71
N PHE A 155 -16.61 8.40 4.80
CA PHE A 155 -17.10 7.89 3.53
C PHE A 155 -17.41 6.40 3.65
N ARG A 156 -18.60 6.01 3.20
CA ARG A 156 -19.10 4.65 3.16
C ARG A 156 -19.70 4.42 1.79
N ASP A 157 -19.44 3.26 1.21
CA ASP A 157 -19.97 2.89 -0.10
C ASP A 157 -20.09 1.37 -0.19
N SER A 158 -21.02 0.86 -1.01
CA SER A 158 -21.17 -0.58 -1.23
C SER A 158 -19.97 -1.21 -1.94
N GLU A 159 -19.18 -0.41 -2.66
CA GLU A 159 -17.95 -0.83 -3.32
C GLU A 159 -16.72 -0.84 -2.40
N PHE A 160 -16.85 -0.44 -1.12
CA PHE A 160 -15.77 -0.50 -0.13
C PHE A 160 -15.81 -1.84 0.60
N LEU A 161 -15.18 -2.86 -0.01
CA LEU A 161 -15.31 -4.27 0.36
C LEU A 161 -14.17 -4.76 1.24
N GLY A 162 -12.95 -4.29 0.96
CA GLY A 162 -11.74 -4.72 1.63
C GLY A 162 -10.63 -3.76 1.25
N LEU A 163 -10.76 -2.52 1.72
CA LEU A 163 -9.93 -1.41 1.32
C LEU A 163 -8.47 -1.65 1.71
N ASN A 164 -7.54 -1.16 0.90
CA ASN A 164 -6.13 -1.22 1.20
C ASN A 164 -5.54 0.18 1.26
N ASP A 165 -5.55 0.84 0.12
CA ASP A 165 -4.95 2.15 -0.06
C ASP A 165 -5.86 3.07 -0.90
N LEU A 166 -5.52 4.36 -0.93
CA LEU A 166 -6.24 5.38 -1.67
C LEU A 166 -5.34 6.50 -2.16
N VAL A 167 -5.75 7.15 -3.24
CA VAL A 167 -5.14 8.38 -3.72
C VAL A 167 -6.20 9.43 -4.04
N VAL A 168 -6.09 10.58 -3.37
CA VAL A 168 -7.05 11.68 -3.50
C VAL A 168 -6.68 12.54 -4.70
N VAL A 169 -7.60 12.64 -5.66
CA VAL A 169 -7.41 13.38 -6.91
C VAL A 169 -8.15 14.72 -6.93
N GLY A 170 -9.11 14.90 -6.02
CA GLY A 170 -9.80 16.16 -5.73
C GLY A 170 -10.53 16.08 -4.40
N LYS A 171 -11.08 17.20 -3.91
CA LYS A 171 -11.86 17.19 -2.67
C LYS A 171 -13.01 16.18 -2.77
N ASP A 172 -12.99 15.18 -1.90
CA ASP A 172 -13.93 14.06 -1.82
C ASP A 172 -13.94 13.14 -3.05
N LYS A 173 -12.90 13.21 -3.88
CA LYS A 173 -12.74 12.39 -5.09
C LYS A 173 -11.43 11.64 -5.03
N PHE A 174 -11.49 10.32 -5.06
CA PHE A 174 -10.31 9.47 -4.88
C PHE A 174 -10.46 8.16 -5.62
N TYR A 175 -9.32 7.55 -5.94
CA TYR A 175 -9.25 6.13 -6.28
C TYR A 175 -8.88 5.34 -5.03
N THR A 176 -9.44 4.15 -4.86
CA THR A 176 -9.09 3.26 -3.74
C THR A 176 -9.02 1.81 -4.22
N THR A 177 -8.16 1.03 -3.58
CA THR A 177 -7.95 -0.39 -3.89
C THR A 177 -8.74 -1.27 -2.95
N ASN A 178 -9.44 -2.27 -3.49
CA ASN A 178 -9.91 -3.40 -2.70
C ASN A 178 -8.88 -4.52 -2.81
N SER A 179 -8.13 -4.80 -1.75
CA SER A 179 -7.30 -6.01 -1.63
C SER A 179 -8.15 -7.27 -1.49
N PHE A 180 -9.43 -7.12 -1.18
CA PHE A 180 -10.36 -8.24 -1.15
C PHE A 180 -11.75 -7.78 -1.57
N THR A 181 -12.48 -8.68 -2.21
CA THR A 181 -13.78 -8.38 -2.82
C THR A 181 -14.90 -9.26 -2.29
N MET A 182 -14.58 -10.37 -1.63
CA MET A 182 -15.58 -11.25 -1.04
C MET A 182 -16.13 -10.65 0.27
N GLN A 183 -17.46 -10.67 0.41
CA GLN A 183 -18.14 -10.14 1.60
C GLN A 183 -18.46 -11.23 2.64
N SER A 184 -18.77 -12.45 2.17
CA SER A 184 -18.99 -13.59 3.06
C SER A 184 -17.69 -13.98 3.75
N LYS A 185 -17.74 -14.22 5.06
CA LYS A 185 -16.58 -14.67 5.85
C LYS A 185 -15.89 -15.88 5.22
N LEU A 186 -16.67 -16.91 4.85
CA LEU A 186 -16.13 -18.12 4.23
C LEU A 186 -15.48 -17.82 2.87
N LEU A 187 -16.12 -17.00 2.03
CA LEU A 187 -15.56 -16.65 0.72
C LEU A 187 -14.33 -15.75 0.85
N ARG A 188 -14.26 -14.92 1.90
CA ARG A 188 -13.10 -14.09 2.22
C ARG A 188 -11.91 -14.94 2.67
N GLU A 189 -12.14 -15.96 3.49
CA GLU A 189 -11.12 -16.95 3.85
C GLU A 189 -10.62 -17.71 2.63
N LEU A 190 -11.52 -18.10 1.71
CA LEU A 190 -11.13 -18.70 0.43
C LEU A 190 -10.35 -17.71 -0.46
N GLU A 191 -10.76 -16.45 -0.54
CA GLU A 191 -10.03 -15.40 -1.29
C GLU A 191 -8.62 -15.20 -0.72
N MET A 192 -8.44 -15.29 0.60
CA MET A 192 -7.12 -15.26 1.25
C MET A 192 -6.26 -16.48 0.88
N ILE A 193 -6.83 -17.68 0.83
CA ILE A 193 -6.10 -18.90 0.43
C ILE A 193 -5.74 -18.86 -1.06
N PHE A 194 -6.63 -18.33 -1.89
CA PHE A 194 -6.47 -18.21 -3.34
C PHE A 194 -6.05 -16.80 -3.77
N PHE A 195 -5.30 -16.08 -2.93
CA PHE A 195 -4.97 -14.66 -3.12
C PHE A 195 -4.18 -14.36 -4.41
N MET A 196 -3.60 -15.38 -5.07
CA MET A 196 -2.96 -15.25 -6.38
C MET A 196 -3.92 -15.21 -7.58
N VAL A 197 -5.24 -15.37 -7.35
CA VAL A 197 -6.27 -15.29 -8.39
C VAL A 197 -6.65 -13.82 -8.63
N PRO A 198 -6.89 -13.38 -9.89
CA PRO A 198 -7.20 -11.99 -10.19
C PRO A 198 -8.65 -11.63 -9.80
N LEU A 199 -8.90 -11.36 -8.52
CA LEU A 199 -10.23 -10.99 -8.01
C LEU A 199 -10.31 -9.52 -7.59
N GLN A 200 -9.18 -8.92 -7.22
CA GLN A 200 -9.14 -7.58 -6.65
C GLN A 200 -9.47 -6.50 -7.68
N ASN A 201 -9.85 -5.32 -7.20
CA ASN A 201 -10.34 -4.25 -8.05
C ASN A 201 -9.85 -2.87 -7.56
N VAL A 202 -10.11 -1.84 -8.38
CA VAL A 202 -9.93 -0.43 -8.05
C VAL A 202 -11.26 0.27 -8.23
N VAL A 203 -11.61 1.11 -7.27
CA VAL A 203 -12.84 1.90 -7.23
C VAL A 203 -12.48 3.36 -7.35
N TYR A 204 -13.20 4.10 -8.20
CA TYR A 204 -13.22 5.56 -8.16
C TYR A 204 -14.44 6.01 -7.37
N PHE A 205 -14.25 6.88 -6.38
CA PHE A 205 -15.32 7.53 -5.64
C PHE A 205 -15.44 8.98 -6.10
N ASP A 206 -16.64 9.39 -6.49
CA ASP A 206 -16.89 10.71 -7.11
C ASP A 206 -17.32 11.82 -6.12
N GLY A 207 -17.40 11.48 -4.84
CA GLY A 207 -17.94 12.30 -3.76
C GLY A 207 -19.32 11.86 -3.28
N LYS A 208 -19.99 10.98 -4.03
CA LYS A 208 -21.32 10.44 -3.74
C LYS A 208 -21.37 8.92 -3.81
N GLN A 209 -20.76 8.32 -4.82
CA GLN A 209 -20.79 6.88 -5.04
C GLN A 209 -19.46 6.33 -5.56
N GLY A 210 -19.19 5.08 -5.22
CA GLY A 210 -18.12 4.26 -5.77
C GLY A 210 -18.49 3.71 -7.15
N THR A 211 -17.49 3.52 -8.01
CA THR A 211 -17.61 2.79 -9.27
C THR A 211 -16.33 2.01 -9.51
N VAL A 212 -16.44 0.70 -9.76
CA VAL A 212 -15.28 -0.13 -10.13
C VAL A 212 -14.74 0.31 -11.49
N VAL A 213 -13.48 0.75 -11.52
CA VAL A 213 -12.79 1.25 -12.73
C VAL A 213 -11.72 0.29 -13.26
N LEU A 214 -11.21 -0.61 -12.41
CA LEU A 214 -10.37 -1.74 -12.82
C LEU A 214 -10.84 -2.99 -12.08
N ASN A 215 -11.05 -4.09 -12.81
CA ASN A 215 -11.41 -5.38 -12.24
C ASN A 215 -10.37 -6.45 -12.62
N GLY A 216 -10.39 -7.58 -11.92
CA GLY A 216 -9.50 -8.70 -12.18
C GLY A 216 -8.03 -8.36 -12.00
N ARG A 217 -7.70 -7.65 -10.92
CA ARG A 217 -6.34 -7.31 -10.50
C ARG A 217 -5.79 -8.33 -9.52
N TYR A 218 -4.48 -8.35 -9.37
CA TYR A 218 -3.77 -9.30 -8.52
C TYR A 218 -3.28 -8.66 -7.24
N GLY A 219 -4.00 -8.85 -6.14
CA GLY A 219 -3.67 -8.26 -4.84
C GLY A 219 -3.51 -6.75 -4.91
N SER A 220 -4.53 -6.04 -5.43
CA SER A 220 -4.53 -4.57 -5.49
C SER A 220 -4.18 -4.00 -4.11
N ASN A 221 -3.05 -3.30 -4.04
CA ASN A 221 -2.47 -2.83 -2.78
C ASN A 221 -2.23 -1.31 -2.88
N GLY A 222 -0.98 -0.84 -2.90
CA GLY A 222 -0.66 0.58 -3.07
C GLY A 222 -1.20 1.18 -4.37
N ILE A 223 -1.66 2.43 -4.30
CA ILE A 223 -2.18 3.19 -5.44
C ILE A 223 -1.78 4.66 -5.37
N ASN A 224 -1.34 5.23 -6.49
CA ASN A 224 -0.98 6.66 -6.53
C ASN A 224 -1.16 7.25 -7.94
N VAL A 225 -0.98 8.56 -8.09
CA VAL A 225 -1.08 9.25 -9.38
C VAL A 225 0.16 10.10 -9.66
N SER A 226 0.45 10.33 -10.93
CA SER A 226 1.49 11.28 -11.33
C SER A 226 1.20 12.69 -10.79
N PRO A 227 2.23 13.55 -10.60
CA PRO A 227 2.02 14.91 -10.10
C PRO A 227 1.04 15.74 -10.95
N ASP A 228 1.00 15.49 -12.26
CA ASP A 228 0.08 16.13 -13.20
C ASP A 228 -1.31 15.44 -13.28
N LYS A 229 -1.53 14.39 -12.48
CA LYS A 229 -2.75 13.59 -12.36
C LYS A 229 -3.21 12.96 -13.69
N LYS A 230 -2.31 12.74 -14.64
CA LYS A 230 -2.61 12.09 -15.92
C LYS A 230 -2.43 10.58 -15.89
N PHE A 231 -1.65 10.06 -14.94
CA PHE A 231 -1.34 8.64 -14.84
C PHE A 231 -1.65 8.12 -13.44
N LEU A 232 -2.13 6.88 -13.38
CA LEU A 232 -2.39 6.13 -12.16
C LEU A 232 -1.42 4.95 -12.12
N TYR A 233 -0.83 4.72 -10.95
CA TYR A 233 0.07 3.61 -10.67
C TYR A 233 -0.56 2.68 -9.66
N LEU A 234 -0.51 1.38 -9.94
CA LEU A 234 -1.10 0.35 -9.10
C LEU A 234 -0.06 -0.72 -8.79
N SER A 235 0.15 -0.99 -7.51
CA SER A 235 0.87 -2.17 -7.04
C SER A 235 -0.04 -3.40 -7.15
N GLU A 236 0.38 -4.37 -7.96
CA GLU A 236 -0.25 -5.69 -8.08
C GLU A 236 0.62 -6.71 -7.35
N LEU A 237 0.40 -6.80 -6.04
CA LEU A 237 1.26 -7.45 -5.06
C LEU A 237 1.52 -8.93 -5.38
N THR A 238 0.47 -9.72 -5.65
CA THR A 238 0.63 -11.16 -5.92
C THR A 238 1.15 -11.46 -7.33
N LYS A 239 1.20 -10.44 -8.20
CA LYS A 239 1.77 -10.52 -9.55
C LYS A 239 3.18 -9.92 -9.65
N LYS A 240 3.71 -9.39 -8.56
CA LYS A 240 5.08 -8.85 -8.47
C LYS A 240 5.36 -7.75 -9.50
N ARG A 241 4.38 -6.87 -9.71
CA ARG A 241 4.47 -5.83 -10.73
C ARG A 241 3.77 -4.54 -10.30
N ILE A 242 4.20 -3.44 -10.92
CA ILE A 242 3.45 -2.19 -10.93
C ILE A 242 2.89 -1.98 -12.33
N SER A 243 1.64 -1.56 -12.39
CA SER A 243 0.94 -1.24 -13.63
C SER A 243 0.66 0.25 -13.70
N SER A 244 0.93 0.86 -14.86
CA SER A 244 0.59 2.25 -15.14
C SER A 244 -0.62 2.33 -16.07
N PHE A 245 -1.50 3.28 -15.78
CA PHE A 245 -2.68 3.57 -16.56
C PHE A 245 -2.76 5.07 -16.85
N ARG A 246 -3.16 5.45 -18.07
CA ARG A 246 -3.56 6.80 -18.40
C ARG A 246 -4.99 7.03 -17.91
N ILE A 247 -5.19 8.13 -17.20
CA ILE A 247 -6.51 8.61 -16.78
C ILE A 247 -7.11 9.39 -17.95
N VAL A 248 -7.94 8.71 -18.76
CA VAL A 248 -8.66 9.36 -19.88
C VAL A 248 -9.83 10.17 -19.34
N SER A 249 -10.50 9.63 -18.33
CA SER A 249 -11.48 10.30 -17.50
C SER A 249 -11.48 9.63 -16.12
N SER A 250 -12.17 10.21 -15.15
CA SER A 250 -12.25 9.63 -13.81
C SER A 250 -12.68 8.16 -13.78
N LEU A 251 -13.52 7.73 -14.72
CA LEU A 251 -14.06 6.38 -14.81
C LEU A 251 -13.37 5.49 -15.87
N LYS A 252 -12.43 6.04 -16.66
CA LYS A 252 -11.79 5.31 -17.76
C LYS A 252 -10.27 5.36 -17.63
N LEU A 253 -9.70 4.20 -17.34
CA LEU A 253 -8.26 3.98 -17.22
C LEU A 253 -7.77 3.12 -18.39
N GLU A 254 -6.78 3.62 -19.14
CA GLU A 254 -6.17 2.88 -20.26
C GLU A 254 -4.77 2.39 -19.88
N PRO A 255 -4.45 1.10 -20.02
CA PRO A 255 -3.14 0.57 -19.65
C PRO A 255 -2.04 1.19 -20.53
N ILE A 256 -0.92 1.59 -19.90
CA ILE A 256 0.24 2.20 -20.56
C ILE A 256 1.45 1.30 -20.50
N ASP A 257 1.77 0.81 -19.30
CA ASP A 257 2.99 0.03 -19.09
C ASP A 257 2.85 -0.89 -17.87
N THR A 258 3.75 -1.86 -17.77
CA THR A 258 3.83 -2.81 -16.67
C THR A 258 5.28 -3.15 -16.38
N LYS A 259 5.72 -2.97 -15.14
CA LYS A 259 7.07 -3.33 -14.70
C LYS A 259 7.03 -4.44 -13.68
N TYR A 260 7.64 -5.58 -14.02
CA TYR A 260 7.87 -6.67 -13.08
C TYR A 260 9.06 -6.36 -12.18
N LEU A 261 8.91 -6.61 -10.88
CA LEU A 261 9.91 -6.26 -9.85
C LEU A 261 10.63 -7.49 -9.29
N GLY A 262 10.08 -8.69 -9.49
CA GLY A 262 10.61 -9.91 -8.87
C GLY A 262 10.52 -9.88 -7.34
N SER A 263 9.65 -9.02 -6.80
CA SER A 263 9.36 -8.75 -5.40
C SER A 263 7.88 -8.37 -5.31
N LEU A 264 7.26 -8.46 -4.14
CA LEU A 264 5.84 -8.19 -3.94
C LEU A 264 5.66 -6.70 -3.60
N PRO A 265 5.29 -5.82 -4.57
CA PRO A 265 5.08 -4.41 -4.27
C PRO A 265 3.89 -4.22 -3.33
N ASN A 266 4.07 -3.36 -2.33
CA ASN A 266 3.06 -2.97 -1.37
C ASN A 266 2.67 -1.50 -1.65
N SER A 267 2.90 -0.54 -0.75
CA SER A 267 2.63 0.87 -1.01
C SER A 267 3.51 1.43 -2.14
N VAL A 268 2.95 2.39 -2.88
CA VAL A 268 3.65 3.15 -3.92
C VAL A 268 3.49 4.64 -3.65
N ASP A 269 4.60 5.30 -3.37
CA ASP A 269 4.68 6.75 -3.24
C ASP A 269 5.23 7.37 -4.54
N VAL A 270 4.88 8.63 -4.79
CA VAL A 270 5.29 9.37 -5.99
C VAL A 270 6.05 10.61 -5.55
N ASP A 271 7.30 10.71 -5.98
CA ASP A 271 8.10 11.90 -5.75
C ASP A 271 7.47 13.10 -6.50
N PRO A 272 7.05 14.16 -5.80
CA PRO A 272 6.38 15.29 -6.43
C PRO A 272 7.32 16.12 -7.33
N GLU A 273 8.64 16.03 -7.16
CA GLU A 273 9.61 16.76 -7.96
C GLU A 273 9.97 16.02 -9.25
N THR A 274 10.14 14.70 -9.18
CA THR A 274 10.62 13.90 -10.32
C THR A 274 9.52 13.10 -11.01
N GLY A 275 8.44 12.76 -10.30
CA GLY A 275 7.42 11.82 -10.76
C GLY A 275 7.83 10.34 -10.64
N ASP A 276 9.01 10.06 -10.08
CA ASP A 276 9.48 8.70 -9.86
C ASP A 276 8.70 8.00 -8.76
N LEU A 277 8.62 6.67 -8.87
CA LEU A 277 7.95 5.85 -7.86
C LEU A 277 8.93 5.39 -6.80
N TRP A 278 8.45 5.40 -5.55
CA TRP A 278 9.11 4.86 -4.38
C TRP A 278 8.22 3.76 -3.80
N VAL A 279 8.74 2.53 -3.80
CA VAL A 279 7.93 1.32 -3.61
C VAL A 279 8.47 0.51 -2.45
N GLY A 280 7.66 0.33 -1.42
CA GLY A 280 7.91 -0.67 -0.38
C GLY A 280 7.53 -2.04 -0.90
N ALA A 281 8.33 -3.06 -0.61
CA ALA A 281 8.10 -4.39 -1.15
C ALA A 281 8.57 -5.52 -0.23
N PHE A 282 7.98 -6.70 -0.42
CA PHE A 282 8.40 -7.94 0.22
C PHE A 282 9.13 -8.84 -0.79
N PRO A 283 10.44 -9.04 -0.64
CA PRO A 283 11.24 -9.83 -1.58
C PRO A 283 10.89 -11.31 -1.73
N SER A 284 10.22 -11.91 -0.74
CA SER A 284 9.88 -13.33 -0.71
C SER A 284 8.38 -13.51 -0.51
N GLY A 285 7.70 -14.07 -1.51
CA GLY A 285 6.27 -14.37 -1.38
C GLY A 285 5.98 -15.45 -0.34
N LEU A 286 6.84 -16.46 -0.17
CA LEU A 286 6.69 -17.46 0.90
C LEU A 286 6.76 -16.81 2.28
N ALA A 287 7.77 -15.96 2.54
CA ALA A 287 7.88 -15.27 3.82
C ALA A 287 6.68 -14.35 4.07
N GLY A 288 6.30 -13.55 3.08
CA GLY A 288 5.13 -12.66 3.17
C GLY A 288 3.83 -13.42 3.44
N TYR A 289 3.60 -14.52 2.72
CA TYR A 289 2.40 -15.35 2.90
C TYR A 289 2.38 -16.07 4.25
N ALA A 290 3.53 -16.58 4.72
CA ALA A 290 3.66 -17.14 6.05
C ALA A 290 3.36 -16.08 7.13
N ASN A 291 3.81 -14.83 6.96
CA ASN A 291 3.48 -13.74 7.88
C ASN A 291 1.99 -13.39 7.88
N TRP A 292 1.34 -13.31 6.70
CA TRP A 292 -0.10 -13.03 6.63
C TRP A 292 -0.95 -14.11 7.30
N LEU A 293 -0.49 -15.37 7.27
CA LEU A 293 -1.13 -16.48 7.97
C LEU A 293 -0.73 -16.60 9.46
N GLY A 294 0.15 -15.74 9.96
CA GLY A 294 0.62 -15.77 11.35
C GLY A 294 1.67 -16.85 11.65
N PHE A 295 2.31 -17.42 10.63
CA PHE A 295 3.36 -18.44 10.77
C PHE A 295 4.78 -17.87 10.77
N ALA A 296 4.97 -16.59 10.43
CA ALA A 296 6.26 -15.93 10.45
C ALA A 296 6.15 -14.53 11.07
N ASN A 297 7.04 -14.21 12.01
CA ASN A 297 7.09 -12.90 12.68
C ASN A 297 8.11 -11.95 12.05
N GLN A 298 9.04 -12.47 11.25
CA GLN A 298 10.06 -11.71 10.54
C GLN A 298 10.01 -12.06 9.06
N ILE A 299 10.01 -11.03 8.22
CA ILE A 299 10.05 -11.17 6.76
C ILE A 299 11.04 -10.16 6.16
N PRO A 300 11.65 -10.48 5.01
CA PRO A 300 12.57 -9.56 4.34
C PRO A 300 11.90 -8.24 3.93
N SER A 301 12.70 -7.18 3.85
CA SER A 301 12.27 -5.87 3.41
C SER A 301 13.03 -5.44 2.16
N GLN A 302 12.37 -4.62 1.34
CA GLN A 302 12.99 -3.96 0.22
C GLN A 302 12.31 -2.63 -0.09
N ALA A 303 13.11 -1.67 -0.53
CA ALA A 303 12.63 -0.42 -1.11
C ALA A 303 13.24 -0.22 -2.49
N LEU A 304 12.39 0.10 -3.46
CA LEU A 304 12.77 0.32 -4.84
C LEU A 304 12.43 1.75 -5.25
N ARG A 305 13.29 2.36 -6.05
CA ARG A 305 12.98 3.56 -6.82
C ARG A 305 12.84 3.20 -8.29
N ILE A 306 11.81 3.69 -8.95
CA ILE A 306 11.53 3.42 -10.37
C ILE A 306 11.38 4.75 -11.10
N GLY A 307 12.20 4.95 -12.13
CA GLY A 307 12.09 6.11 -13.00
C GLY A 307 10.79 6.08 -13.80
N VAL A 308 10.12 7.23 -13.97
CA VAL A 308 8.91 7.31 -14.79
C VAL A 308 8.96 8.47 -15.77
N LYS A 309 8.55 8.21 -17.01
CA LYS A 309 8.39 9.23 -18.04
C LYS A 309 7.13 9.00 -18.85
N ASP A 310 6.21 9.96 -18.83
CA ASP A 310 4.94 9.91 -19.56
C ASP A 310 4.11 8.63 -19.29
N GLY A 311 4.11 8.19 -18.02
CA GLY A 311 3.46 6.97 -17.57
C GLY A 311 4.20 5.66 -17.93
N LYS A 312 5.34 5.73 -18.61
CA LYS A 312 6.18 4.57 -18.91
C LYS A 312 7.29 4.43 -17.88
N PHE A 313 7.55 3.20 -17.47
CA PHE A 313 8.60 2.91 -16.51
C PHE A 313 9.97 2.89 -17.20
N ALA A 314 10.97 3.46 -16.52
CA ALA A 314 12.36 3.47 -16.94
C ALA A 314 13.20 2.53 -16.06
N GLY A 315 14.45 2.89 -15.82
CA GLY A 315 15.35 2.20 -14.90
C GLY A 315 14.78 2.08 -13.50
N SER A 316 15.35 1.17 -12.71
CA SER A 316 15.02 1.02 -11.30
C SER A 316 16.26 0.75 -10.48
N ALA A 317 16.26 1.21 -9.24
CA ALA A 317 17.31 1.00 -8.27
C ALA A 317 16.74 0.41 -6.99
N GLU A 318 17.45 -0.55 -6.41
CA GLU A 318 17.22 -0.97 -5.04
C GLU A 318 17.87 0.03 -4.10
N ILE A 319 17.06 0.64 -3.23
CA ILE A 319 17.50 1.68 -2.30
C ILE A 319 17.80 1.09 -0.93
N TYR A 320 17.03 0.09 -0.52
CA TYR A 320 17.20 -0.63 0.73
C TYR A 320 16.81 -2.08 0.53
N SER A 321 17.54 -3.00 1.16
CA SER A 321 17.11 -4.38 1.34
C SER A 321 17.77 -4.98 2.58
N ASP A 322 16.99 -5.74 3.35
CA ASP A 322 17.50 -6.60 4.41
C ASP A 322 16.64 -7.86 4.53
N ASP A 323 17.19 -8.88 5.16
CA ASP A 323 16.54 -10.19 5.34
C ASP A 323 15.45 -10.19 6.43
N GLY A 324 15.17 -9.04 7.04
CA GLY A 324 14.21 -8.86 8.13
C GLY A 324 14.88 -8.82 9.51
N SER A 325 16.21 -9.00 9.57
CA SER A 325 16.97 -8.93 10.83
C SER A 325 17.07 -7.51 11.41
N VAL A 326 17.00 -6.47 10.57
CA VAL A 326 17.01 -5.07 11.00
C VAL A 326 15.60 -4.51 10.93
N LEU A 327 14.98 -4.52 9.75
CA LEU A 327 13.64 -4.01 9.54
C LEU A 327 12.81 -5.10 8.90
N SER A 328 11.78 -5.58 9.60
CA SER A 328 10.93 -6.64 9.07
C SER A 328 9.72 -6.09 8.34
N GLY A 329 9.56 -6.47 7.07
CA GLY A 329 8.36 -6.21 6.28
C GLY A 329 8.12 -4.74 5.95
N ALA A 330 9.05 -4.08 5.28
CA ALA A 330 8.87 -2.73 4.75
C ALA A 330 7.71 -2.67 3.74
N SER A 331 6.60 -2.07 4.15
CA SER A 331 5.39 -1.91 3.33
C SER A 331 5.40 -0.61 2.53
N VAL A 332 6.06 0.44 3.03
CA VAL A 332 6.08 1.76 2.42
C VAL A 332 7.46 2.38 2.51
N VAL A 333 7.83 3.12 1.48
CA VAL A 333 9.00 4.00 1.47
C VAL A 333 8.61 5.35 0.91
N VAL A 334 8.90 6.42 1.67
CA VAL A 334 8.65 7.79 1.23
C VAL A 334 9.95 8.60 1.28
N PRO A 335 10.30 9.33 0.21
CA PRO A 335 11.43 10.24 0.21
C PRO A 335 11.05 11.61 0.78
N TYR A 336 12.01 12.27 1.41
CA TYR A 336 11.95 13.71 1.62
C TYR A 336 13.36 14.29 1.60
N LYS A 337 13.64 15.17 0.62
CA LYS A 337 14.97 15.74 0.38
C LYS A 337 16.03 14.62 0.26
N ARG A 338 16.96 14.54 1.23
CA ARG A 338 18.08 13.57 1.23
C ARG A 338 17.88 12.49 2.29
N ALA A 339 16.62 12.15 2.58
CA ALA A 339 16.26 11.12 3.53
C ALA A 339 15.07 10.30 3.01
N ILE A 340 14.88 9.13 3.60
CA ILE A 340 13.70 8.29 3.42
C ILE A 340 13.16 7.84 4.77
N LEU A 341 11.87 7.59 4.82
CA LEU A 341 11.24 6.76 5.84
C LEU A 341 10.86 5.42 5.24
N LEU A 342 11.13 4.34 5.96
CA LEU A 342 10.74 2.97 5.64
C LEU A 342 9.76 2.51 6.72
N GLY A 343 8.48 2.48 6.37
CA GLY A 343 7.40 2.00 7.22
C GLY A 343 7.15 0.51 7.05
N THR A 344 6.62 -0.13 8.09
CA THR A 344 6.40 -1.58 8.15
C THR A 344 4.98 -1.92 8.55
N THR A 345 4.53 -3.14 8.23
CA THR A 345 3.19 -3.62 8.59
C THR A 345 3.00 -3.77 10.10
N ASP A 346 3.98 -4.34 10.81
CA ASP A 346 3.90 -4.64 12.25
C ASP A 346 5.31 -4.76 12.86
N ASN A 347 6.14 -3.73 12.67
CA ASN A 347 7.48 -3.64 13.24
C ASN A 347 7.80 -2.17 13.65
N LYS A 348 8.93 -1.62 13.25
CA LYS A 348 9.35 -0.25 13.55
C LYS A 348 9.32 0.62 12.30
N LEU A 349 9.55 1.91 12.49
CA LEU A 349 9.78 2.88 11.43
C LEU A 349 11.28 3.20 11.35
N LEU A 350 11.87 3.13 10.16
CA LEU A 350 13.28 3.41 9.95
C LEU A 350 13.47 4.71 9.16
N HIS A 351 14.26 5.63 9.70
CA HIS A 351 14.68 6.85 9.01
C HIS A 351 16.12 6.69 8.53
N CYS A 352 16.35 6.85 7.24
CA CYS A 352 17.66 6.70 6.62
C CYS A 352 18.07 7.96 5.85
N GLN A 353 19.33 8.35 5.96
CA GLN A 353 19.92 9.35 5.08
C GLN A 353 20.27 8.72 3.72
N LEU A 354 20.12 9.47 2.64
CA LEU A 354 20.57 9.11 1.30
C LEU A 354 21.96 9.72 1.07
N LEU A 355 23.02 8.89 1.14
CA LEU A 355 24.40 9.37 0.97
C LEU A 355 24.73 9.72 -0.49
N SER A 356 24.21 8.95 -1.45
CA SER A 356 24.27 9.30 -2.86
C SER A 356 23.19 10.33 -3.19
N PHE A 357 23.53 11.35 -3.99
CA PHE A 357 22.51 12.13 -4.70
C PHE A 357 21.83 11.17 -5.69
N ASN A 358 20.79 10.47 -5.24
CA ASN A 358 19.99 9.65 -6.15
C ASN A 358 19.32 10.52 -7.24
N ALA A 359 19.27 11.85 -7.08
CA ALA A 359 18.98 12.79 -8.17
C ALA A 359 19.94 12.69 -9.37
N ALA A 360 21.13 12.12 -9.20
CA ALA A 360 22.10 11.88 -10.28
C ALA A 360 21.92 10.52 -10.98
N LEU A 361 21.21 9.57 -10.37
CA LEU A 361 20.71 8.39 -11.10
C LEU A 361 19.52 8.86 -11.92
N LYS A 362 19.79 9.34 -13.14
CA LYS A 362 18.75 9.41 -14.18
C LYS A 362 18.35 7.97 -14.46
N LEU A 363 17.26 7.53 -13.83
CA LEU A 363 16.64 6.22 -14.06
C LEU A 363 15.81 6.25 -15.35
#